data_AF-A0A533S0L1-F1
#
_entry.id   AF-A0A533S0L1-F1
#
_cell.length_a   1.000
_cell.length_b   1.000
_cell.length_c   1.000
_cell.angle_alpha   90.00
_cell.angle_beta   90.00
_cell.angle_gamma   90.00
#
_symmetry.space_group_name_H-M   'P 1'
#
loop_
_entity.id
_entity.type
_entity.pdbx_description
1 polymer ?
#
loop_
_entity_poly.entity_id
_entity_poly.type
_entity_poly.pdbx_seq_one_letter_code
_entity_poly.pdbx_strand_id
1 'polypeptide(L)'
;MDIPRIFSIIESAHRIHNPFTPDKFATLGDALRLEAGTAVLDLGSGSGEMLCTWARDHGITGTGVDMSRLFTEQARHRAQELGVADRVNFIHG
;
A
#
# COMPACT_ATOMS: atom_id res chain seq x y z
N MET A 1 2.82 -16.13 -10.41
CA MET A 1 4.30 -16.10 -10.49
C MET A 1 4.76 -15.13 -9.41
N ASP A 2 5.93 -15.31 -8.80
CA ASP A 2 6.43 -14.42 -7.73
C ASP A 2 7.65 -13.64 -8.22
N ILE A 3 8.03 -12.57 -7.52
CA ILE A 3 9.22 -11.77 -7.86
C ILE A 3 10.52 -12.50 -7.53
N PRO A 4 11.67 -12.14 -8.14
CA PRO A 4 12.95 -12.73 -7.79
C PRO A 4 13.27 -12.58 -6.28
N ARG A 5 13.68 -13.68 -5.66
CA ARG A 5 13.91 -13.77 -4.20
C ARG A 5 14.87 -12.71 -3.64
N ILE A 6 15.79 -12.18 -4.45
CA ILE A 6 16.69 -11.13 -3.99
C ILE A 6 15.90 -9.93 -3.44
N PHE A 7 14.82 -9.52 -4.10
CA PHE A 7 13.98 -8.39 -3.67
C PHE A 7 13.27 -8.67 -2.35
N SER A 8 12.66 -9.85 -2.20
CA SER A 8 12.01 -10.21 -0.94
C SER A 8 12.98 -10.35 0.24
N ILE A 9 14.29 -10.46 -0.01
CA ILE A 9 15.33 -10.37 1.03
C ILE A 9 15.69 -8.91 1.32
N ILE A 10 16.14 -8.16 0.30
CA ILE A 10 16.69 -6.81 0.49
C ILE A 10 15.62 -5.79 0.92
N GLU A 11 14.38 -5.99 0.48
CA GLU A 11 13.27 -5.09 0.73
C GLU A 11 12.31 -5.60 1.81
N SER A 12 12.62 -6.74 2.45
CA SER A 12 11.74 -7.36 3.47
C SER A 12 11.28 -6.43 4.60
N ALA A 13 12.10 -5.46 4.98
CA ALA A 13 11.81 -4.51 6.05
C ALA A 13 11.24 -3.17 5.55
N HIS A 14 11.08 -2.98 4.25
CA HIS A 14 10.56 -1.73 3.69
C HIS A 14 9.04 -1.70 3.74
N ARG A 15 8.50 -0.56 4.19
CA ARG A 15 7.08 -0.22 3.97
C ARG A 15 6.86 0.44 2.61
N ILE A 16 7.87 1.15 2.12
CA ILE A 16 7.86 1.90 0.86
C ILE A 16 9.06 1.41 0.03
N HIS A 17 8.79 0.76 -1.11
CA HIS A 17 9.81 0.18 -2.01
C HIS A 17 10.33 1.18 -3.05
N ASN A 18 10.28 2.46 -2.70
CA ASN A 18 10.63 3.58 -3.58
C ASN A 18 11.39 4.62 -2.76
N PRO A 19 12.13 5.55 -3.39
CA PRO A 19 12.85 6.63 -2.72
C PRO A 19 11.89 7.74 -2.21
N PHE A 20 10.89 7.33 -1.43
CA PHE A 20 9.89 8.16 -0.80
C PHE A 20 9.94 7.96 0.71
N THR A 21 9.88 9.06 1.44
CA THR A 21 9.66 9.04 2.89
C THR A 21 8.15 8.97 3.17
N PRO A 22 7.75 8.56 4.39
CA PRO A 22 6.35 8.64 4.81
C PRO A 22 5.75 10.04 4.62
N ASP A 23 6.50 11.09 4.96
CA ASP A 23 6.05 12.48 4.81
C ASP A 23 5.80 12.87 3.34
N LYS A 24 6.58 12.32 2.39
CA LYS A 24 6.34 12.54 0.96
C LYS A 24 5.05 11.85 0.50
N PHE A 25 4.70 10.68 1.03
CA PHE A 25 3.41 10.05 0.75
C PHE A 25 2.24 10.79 1.36
N ALA A 26 2.36 11.30 2.59
CA ALA A 26 1.34 12.16 3.19
C ALA A 26 1.14 13.44 2.37
N THR A 27 2.23 14.12 2.01
CA THR A 27 2.19 15.31 1.16
C THR A 27 1.54 15.04 -0.19
N LEU A 28 1.80 13.88 -0.80
CA LEU A 28 1.15 13.49 -2.05
C LEU A 28 -0.36 13.29 -1.88
N GLY A 29 -0.80 12.62 -0.80
CA GLY A 29 -2.21 12.44 -0.48
C GLY A 29 -2.95 13.79 -0.33
N ASP A 30 -2.36 14.71 0.43
CA ASP A 30 -2.88 16.08 0.60
C ASP A 30 -2.96 16.84 -0.74
N ALA A 31 -1.92 16.75 -1.57
CA ALA A 31 -1.85 17.45 -2.85
C ALA A 31 -2.93 16.98 -3.84
N LEU A 32 -3.32 15.71 -3.76
CA LEU A 32 -4.34 15.12 -4.63
C LEU A 32 -5.78 15.52 -4.23
N ARG A 33 -5.98 16.09 -3.04
CA ARG A 33 -7.30 16.54 -2.54
C ARG A 33 -8.35 15.43 -2.62
N LEU A 34 -7.96 14.23 -2.20
CA LEU A 34 -8.81 13.05 -2.24
C LEU A 34 -10.04 13.26 -1.35
N GLU A 35 -11.23 13.03 -1.90
CA GLU A 35 -12.47 13.01 -1.12
C GLU A 35 -12.66 11.65 -0.45
N ALA A 36 -13.25 11.62 0.75
CA ALA A 36 -13.59 10.38 1.43
C ALA A 36 -14.51 9.52 0.54
N GLY A 37 -14.20 8.23 0.44
CA GLY A 37 -14.87 7.28 -0.46
C GLY A 37 -14.32 7.22 -1.88
N THR A 38 -13.34 8.07 -2.24
CA THR A 38 -12.63 7.93 -3.54
C THR A 38 -12.06 6.52 -3.67
N ALA A 39 -12.25 5.88 -4.83
CA ALA A 39 -11.71 4.55 -5.10
C ALA A 39 -10.37 4.64 -5.82
N VAL A 40 -9.34 3.97 -5.29
CA VAL A 40 -7.98 3.97 -5.85
C VAL A 40 -7.59 2.55 -6.29
N LEU A 41 -7.06 2.44 -7.51
CA LEU A 41 -6.39 1.23 -8.00
C LEU A 41 -4.88 1.47 -8.01
N ASP A 42 -4.14 0.59 -7.35
CA ASP A 42 -2.67 0.65 -7.27
C ASP A 42 -2.05 -0.63 -7.85
N LEU A 43 -1.30 -0.50 -8.94
CA LEU A 43 -0.66 -1.61 -9.66
C LEU A 43 0.84 -1.59 -9.38
N GLY A 44 1.34 -2.66 -8.75
CA GLY A 44 2.66 -2.64 -8.11
C GLY A 44 2.59 -2.01 -6.71
N SER A 45 1.54 -2.33 -5.96
CA SER A 45 1.21 -1.69 -4.67
C SER A 45 2.20 -1.97 -3.54
N GLY A 46 3.15 -2.89 -3.75
CA GLY A 46 4.18 -3.22 -2.78
C GLY A 46 3.60 -3.68 -1.46
N SER A 47 4.16 -3.17 -0.35
CA SER A 47 3.67 -3.48 1.00
C SER A 47 2.49 -2.60 1.43
N GLY A 48 1.82 -1.93 0.48
CA GLY A 48 0.52 -1.30 0.66
C GLY A 48 0.48 0.00 1.46
N GLU A 49 1.64 0.61 1.76
CA GLU A 49 1.71 1.77 2.66
C GLU A 49 0.88 2.95 2.15
N MET A 50 0.88 3.23 0.85
CA MET A 50 0.09 4.32 0.25
C MET A 50 -1.41 4.12 0.48
N LEU A 51 -1.97 2.98 0.04
CA LEU A 51 -3.40 2.70 0.22
C LEU A 51 -3.79 2.65 1.71
N CYS A 52 -2.97 2.05 2.57
CA CYS A 52 -3.31 1.94 3.99
C CYS A 52 -3.30 3.32 4.69
N THR A 53 -2.29 4.14 4.44
CA THR A 53 -2.20 5.48 5.06
C THR A 53 -3.25 6.42 4.50
N TRP A 54 -3.51 6.39 3.19
CA TRP A 54 -4.54 7.24 2.60
C TRP A 54 -5.96 6.81 2.97
N ALA A 55 -6.22 5.51 3.14
CA ALA A 55 -7.51 5.03 3.66
C ALA A 55 -7.78 5.51 5.09
N ARG A 56 -6.72 5.62 5.90
CA ARG A 56 -6.77 6.15 7.27
C ARG A 56 -6.95 7.67 7.28
N ASP A 57 -6.14 8.39 6.51
CA ASP A 57 -6.01 9.85 6.61
C ASP A 57 -7.01 10.61 5.75
N HIS A 58 -7.35 10.06 4.57
CA HIS A 58 -8.26 10.69 3.60
C HIS A 58 -9.59 9.92 3.43
N GLY A 59 -9.73 8.76 4.06
CA GLY A 59 -10.97 7.98 3.99
C GLY A 59 -11.25 7.35 2.63
N ILE A 60 -10.22 7.14 1.80
CA ILE A 60 -10.38 6.46 0.50
C ILE A 60 -10.66 4.97 0.67
N THR A 61 -11.14 4.35 -0.41
CA THR A 61 -11.16 2.89 -0.58
C THR A 61 -10.18 2.50 -1.67
N GLY A 62 -9.75 1.24 -1.71
CA GLY A 62 -8.84 0.86 -2.78
C GLY A 62 -8.57 -0.62 -2.96
N THR A 63 -7.97 -0.92 -4.11
CA THR A 63 -7.44 -2.24 -4.43
C THR A 63 -5.98 -2.11 -4.84
N GLY A 64 -5.11 -2.82 -4.14
CA GLY A 64 -3.70 -2.98 -4.49
C GLY A 64 -3.46 -4.34 -5.13
N VAL A 65 -2.72 -4.35 -6.25
CA VAL A 65 -2.24 -5.57 -6.90
C VAL A 65 -0.72 -5.58 -6.86
N ASP A 66 -0.12 -6.66 -6.41
CA ASP A 66 1.33 -6.82 -6.41
C ASP A 66 1.75 -8.25 -6.76
N MET A 67 2.86 -8.39 -7.49
CA MET A 67 3.40 -9.69 -7.88
C MET A 67 4.10 -10.42 -6.73
N SER A 68 4.43 -9.73 -5.63
CA SER A 68 5.11 -10.30 -4.47
C SER A 68 4.11 -10.83 -3.46
N ARG A 69 4.19 -12.14 -3.17
CA ARG A 69 3.39 -12.73 -2.09
C ARG A 69 3.72 -12.12 -0.74
N LEU A 70 5.02 -11.93 -0.47
CA LEU A 70 5.50 -11.33 0.78
C LEU A 70 4.92 -9.93 0.96
N PHE A 71 5.03 -9.07 -0.06
CA PHE A 71 4.57 -7.68 0.06
C PHE A 71 3.05 -7.61 0.16
N THR A 72 2.32 -8.47 -0.57
CA THR A 72 0.85 -8.58 -0.43
C THR A 72 0.43 -8.98 0.98
N GLU A 73 1.13 -9.92 1.61
CA GLU A 73 0.86 -10.31 3.02
C GLU A 73 1.17 -9.17 3.99
N GLN A 74 2.29 -8.47 3.79
CA GLN A 74 2.64 -7.28 4.57
C GLN A 74 1.59 -6.16 4.41
N ALA A 75 1.07 -5.95 3.21
CA ALA A 75 0.01 -4.96 2.93
C ALA A 75 -1.28 -5.29 3.68
N ARG A 76 -1.69 -6.56 3.71
CA ARG A 76 -2.85 -7.02 4.49
C ARG A 76 -2.64 -6.82 5.99
N HIS A 77 -1.46 -7.18 6.51
CA HIS A 77 -1.12 -6.95 7.91
C HIS A 77 -1.11 -5.44 8.24
N ARG A 78 -0.59 -4.61 7.33
CA ARG A 78 -0.55 -3.16 7.50
C ARG A 78 -1.96 -2.55 7.55
N ALA A 79 -2.87 -3.02 6.71
CA ALA A 79 -4.27 -2.61 6.75
C ALA A 79 -4.95 -2.99 8.07
N GLN A 80 -4.63 -4.17 8.61
CA GLN A 80 -5.11 -4.59 9.94
C GLN A 80 -4.51 -3.72 11.05
N GLU A 81 -3.19 -3.49 11.03
CA GLU A 81 -2.45 -2.65 11.99
C GLU A 81 -3.04 -1.23 12.07
N LEU A 82 -3.43 -0.66 10.92
CA LEU A 82 -4.01 0.69 10.84
C LEU A 82 -5.54 0.71 10.96
N GLY A 83 -6.20 -0.45 11.10
CA GLY A 83 -7.66 -0.52 11.26
C GLY A 83 -8.45 -0.11 10.02
N VAL A 84 -7.91 -0.35 8.82
CA VAL A 84 -8.51 0.02 7.51
C VAL A 84 -8.75 -1.18 6.60
N ALA A 85 -8.67 -2.40 7.13
CA ALA A 85 -8.82 -3.64 6.37
C ALA A 85 -10.21 -3.83 5.73
N ASP A 86 -11.22 -3.07 6.16
CA ASP A 86 -12.54 -3.00 5.55
C ASP A 86 -12.60 -2.09 4.31
N ARG A 87 -11.60 -1.24 4.09
CA ARG A 87 -11.56 -0.22 3.02
C ARG A 87 -10.59 -0.55 1.89
N VAL A 88 -9.56 -1.35 2.17
CA VAL A 88 -8.53 -1.70 1.20
C VAL A 88 -8.42 -3.21 1.02
N ASN A 89 -8.32 -3.63 -0.24
CA ASN A 89 -8.15 -5.03 -0.61
C ASN A 89 -6.80 -5.22 -1.33
N PHE A 90 -6.07 -6.28 -0.99
CA PHE A 90 -4.77 -6.58 -1.60
C PHE A 90 -4.77 -7.95 -2.28
N ILE A 91 -4.44 -7.96 -3.56
CA ILE A 91 -4.45 -9.13 -4.44
C ILE A 91 -3.01 -9.41 -4.87
N HIS A 92 -2.59 -10.66 -4.69
CA HIS A 92 -1.35 -11.13 -5.28
C HIS A 92 -1.64 -11.55 -6.73
N GLY A 93 -1.06 -10.85 -7.72
CA GLY A 93 -1.42 -10.96 -9.13
C GLY A 93 -0.33 -10.49 -10.08
#